data_AF-A0A077PZY9-F1
#
_entry.id   AF-A0A077PZY9-F1
#
_cell.length_a   1.000
_cell.length_b   1.000
_cell.length_c   1.000
_cell.angle_alpha   90.00
_cell.angle_beta   90.00
_cell.angle_gamma   90.00
#
_symmetry.space_group_name_H-M   'P 1'
#
loop_
_entity.id
_entity.type
_entity.pdbx_description
1 polymer ?
#
loop_
_entity_poly.entity_id
_entity_poly.type
_entity_poly.pdbx_seq_one_letter_code
_entity_poly.pdbx_strand_id
1 'polypeptide(L)'
;MIYYFEILFRKEQSVRAPVFGLRSTRRKPARDSGEIPECLRSASLNVIDRSDIYSRDVSDAPRSLEKAHVVFIGVGSLGGTVAANLARAGLGSMTLVDPDKFESVNLGRHVLGANDLGKSKAKALQLKLIQELPTTEIKAFDTYSQFLMNHNPGIFAKADLIIITTADWESESALWALKAASEDWGLLQGWSEPHTLTGHALLAPQGEFDGRYMFSNSGNFLHRYTDWPNDGIVPLPACSESFIPGGSAGMSNIATMMTQTAIRYLDGLHTDPIWMTSIYRPQDAGLFGGTYHGPELPEGIIQCVMERKWPALEGAKI
;
A
#
# COMPACT_ATOMS: atom_id res chain seq x y z
N MET A 1 -0.58 -1.88 24.84
CA MET A 1 0.55 -2.75 25.23
C MET A 1 0.00 -4.15 25.43
N ILE A 2 0.47 -5.12 24.64
CA ILE A 2 0.07 -6.53 24.75
C ILE A 2 1.28 -7.30 25.27
N TYR A 3 1.04 -8.20 26.22
CA TYR A 3 2.09 -9.04 26.82
C TYR A 3 1.85 -10.48 26.41
N TYR A 4 2.91 -11.21 26.05
CA TYR A 4 2.87 -12.66 26.05
C TYR A 4 4.06 -13.20 26.85
N PHE A 5 3.79 -14.23 27.64
CA PHE A 5 4.80 -14.88 28.47
C PHE A 5 5.36 -16.07 27.70
N GLU A 6 6.66 -16.05 27.46
CA GLU A 6 7.38 -17.25 27.06
C GLU A 6 8.17 -17.75 28.27
N ILE A 7 7.62 -18.77 28.94
CA ILE A 7 8.28 -19.40 30.08
C ILE A 7 9.36 -20.33 29.53
N LEU A 8 10.56 -19.77 29.37
CA LEU A 8 11.73 -20.51 28.90
C LEU A 8 12.57 -20.99 30.09
N PHE A 9 12.67 -22.31 30.25
CA PHE A 9 13.58 -22.92 31.21
C PHE A 9 15.00 -22.92 30.64
N ARG A 10 15.81 -21.90 30.97
CA ARG A 10 17.23 -21.86 30.59
C ARG A 10 18.10 -22.50 31.67
N LYS A 11 18.89 -23.50 31.28
CA LYS A 11 20.25 -23.68 31.81
C LYS A 11 21.14 -22.70 31.03
N GLU A 12 22.04 -21.96 31.70
CA GLU A 12 22.97 -21.06 31.02
C GLU A 12 23.62 -21.77 29.81
N GLN A 13 23.33 -21.28 28.60
CA GLN A 13 24.01 -21.73 27.39
C GLN A 13 24.84 -20.59 26.84
N SER A 14 26.16 -20.73 26.98
CA SER A 14 27.17 -19.94 26.29
C SER A 14 27.29 -20.39 24.83
N VAL A 15 26.27 -20.15 24.00
CA VAL A 15 26.40 -20.43 22.57
C VAL A 15 25.90 -19.24 21.75
N ARG A 16 26.84 -18.33 21.43
CA ARG A 16 26.76 -17.55 20.20
C ARG A 16 26.83 -18.55 19.05
N ALA A 17 25.79 -18.59 18.20
CA ALA A 17 25.84 -19.38 16.97
C ALA A 17 27.07 -18.95 16.16
N PRO A 18 27.85 -19.87 15.57
CA PRO A 18 28.95 -19.48 14.71
C PRO A 18 28.43 -18.61 13.56
N VAL A 19 29.14 -17.52 13.32
CA VAL A 19 28.83 -16.53 12.29
C VAL A 19 29.72 -16.82 11.09
N PHE A 20 29.11 -17.04 9.92
CA PHE A 20 29.80 -17.24 8.64
C PHE A 20 29.53 -16.02 7.75
N GLY A 21 30.42 -15.02 7.79
CA GLY A 21 30.18 -13.72 7.14
C GLY A 21 29.01 -12.97 7.77
N LEU A 22 28.02 -12.52 6.98
CA LEU A 22 26.78 -11.89 7.49
C LEU A 22 25.66 -12.91 7.83
N ARG A 23 25.95 -14.21 7.79
CA ARG A 23 24.96 -15.28 8.02
C ARG A 23 25.26 -16.00 9.33
N SER A 24 24.29 -16.05 10.24
CA SER A 24 24.37 -16.89 11.44
C SER A 24 23.74 -18.26 11.18
N THR A 25 24.31 -19.33 11.75
CA THR A 25 23.61 -20.62 11.73
C THR A 25 22.34 -20.55 12.56
N ARG A 26 21.27 -21.25 12.14
CA ARG A 26 20.04 -21.36 12.93
C ARG A 26 20.40 -21.74 14.37
N ARG A 27 19.85 -21.00 15.33
CA ARG A 27 20.00 -21.30 16.75
C ARG A 27 19.45 -22.70 16.98
N LYS A 28 20.24 -23.59 17.58
CA LYS A 28 19.72 -24.92 17.96
C LYS A 28 18.72 -24.71 19.11
N PRO A 29 17.45 -25.14 18.96
CA PRO A 29 16.52 -25.08 20.08
C PRO A 29 17.06 -25.90 21.25
N ALA A 30 16.81 -25.44 22.47
CA ALA A 30 17.05 -26.25 23.66
C ALA A 30 16.19 -27.52 23.56
N ARG A 31 16.73 -28.67 23.98
CA ARG A 31 15.95 -29.91 24.07
C ARG A 31 15.09 -29.85 25.33
N ASP A 32 13.80 -30.05 25.17
CA ASP A 32 12.88 -30.28 26.29
C ASP A 32 13.32 -31.55 27.04
N SER A 33 13.53 -31.44 28.35
CA SER A 33 13.92 -32.57 29.20
C SER A 33 12.73 -33.36 29.71
N GLY A 34 11.49 -32.87 29.53
CA GLY A 34 10.27 -33.54 30.01
C GLY A 34 10.09 -33.55 31.53
N GLU A 35 11.00 -32.94 32.30
CA GLU A 35 10.93 -32.84 33.75
C GLU A 35 10.25 -31.53 34.17
N ILE A 36 9.26 -31.60 35.06
CA ILE A 36 8.65 -30.41 35.69
C ILE A 36 9.66 -29.85 36.70
N PRO A 37 10.20 -28.64 36.52
CA PRO A 37 11.22 -28.12 37.40
C PRO A 37 10.64 -27.71 38.76
N GLU A 38 11.35 -28.05 39.83
CA GLU A 38 10.96 -27.73 41.22
C GLU A 38 10.95 -26.22 41.54
N CYS A 39 11.61 -25.38 40.72
CA CYS A 39 11.75 -23.94 40.94
C CYS A 39 11.88 -23.16 39.62
N LEU A 40 11.09 -22.09 39.47
CA LEU A 40 11.19 -21.13 38.36
C LEU A 40 12.39 -20.19 38.59
N ARG A 41 13.44 -20.29 37.78
CA ARG A 41 14.65 -19.44 37.91
C ARG A 41 14.56 -18.10 37.19
N SER A 42 13.94 -18.07 36.02
CA SER A 42 13.76 -16.86 35.20
C SER A 42 12.63 -17.08 34.19
N ALA A 43 11.85 -16.05 33.88
CA ALA A 43 10.91 -16.03 32.77
C ALA A 43 11.27 -14.89 31.82
N SER A 44 11.12 -15.09 30.51
CA SER A 44 11.30 -14.01 29.54
C SER A 44 9.96 -13.31 29.34
N LEU A 45 9.89 -12.03 29.71
CA LEU A 45 8.76 -11.17 29.34
C LEU A 45 9.07 -10.59 27.96
N ASN A 46 8.30 -10.99 26.96
CA ASN A 46 8.32 -10.34 25.66
C ASN A 46 7.23 -9.28 25.65
N VAL A 47 7.63 -8.01 25.63
CA VAL A 47 6.69 -6.90 25.49
C VAL A 47 6.44 -6.71 24.00
N ILE A 48 5.16 -6.72 23.59
CA ILE A 48 4.80 -6.26 22.25
C ILE A 48 4.78 -4.74 22.31
N ASP A 49 5.97 -4.15 22.27
CA ASP A 49 6.17 -2.72 22.19
C ASP A 49 6.42 -2.29 20.75
N ARG A 50 5.98 -1.06 20.45
CA ARG A 50 6.19 -0.44 19.14
C ARG A 50 7.68 -0.36 18.80
N SER A 51 8.53 0.02 19.77
CA SER A 51 9.97 0.11 19.57
C SER A 51 10.61 -1.25 19.28
N ASP A 52 10.09 -2.33 19.86
CA ASP A 52 10.57 -3.69 19.60
C ASP A 52 10.15 -4.19 18.21
N ILE A 53 8.89 -3.98 17.81
CA ILE A 53 8.35 -4.43 16.50
C ILE A 53 9.14 -3.79 15.34
N TYR A 54 9.45 -2.50 15.45
CA TYR A 54 10.10 -1.73 14.38
C TYR A 54 11.63 -1.63 14.54
N SER A 55 12.21 -2.24 15.58
CA SER A 55 13.65 -2.17 15.92
C SER A 55 14.63 -2.61 14.83
N ARG A 56 14.17 -3.40 13.84
CA ARG A 56 15.03 -3.93 12.78
C ARG A 56 15.15 -3.01 11.57
N ASP A 57 14.26 -2.03 11.46
CA ASP A 57 14.35 -0.97 10.48
C ASP A 57 15.00 0.26 11.15
N VAL A 58 16.34 0.23 11.26
CA VAL A 58 17.15 1.24 11.97
C VAL A 58 17.38 2.50 11.12
N SER A 59 16.46 2.82 10.22
CA SER A 59 16.44 4.13 9.57
C SER A 59 15.98 5.18 10.58
N ASP A 60 16.48 6.42 10.51
CA ASP A 60 16.06 7.55 11.39
C ASP A 60 14.56 7.93 11.23
N ALA A 61 13.80 7.16 10.46
CA ALA A 61 12.40 7.39 10.07
C ALA A 61 11.25 6.81 10.96
N PRO A 62 11.33 6.59 12.29
CA PRO A 62 10.15 6.07 13.02
C PRO A 62 9.21 7.11 13.64
N ARG A 63 9.60 8.40 13.76
CA ARG A 63 8.85 9.39 14.58
C ARG A 63 7.73 10.12 13.84
N SER A 64 7.91 10.36 12.55
CA SER A 64 6.92 10.98 11.64
C SER A 64 5.74 10.03 11.42
N LEU A 65 6.01 8.80 10.97
CA LEU A 65 5.00 7.79 10.68
C LEU A 65 4.10 7.45 11.88
N GLU A 66 4.66 7.42 13.09
CA GLU A 66 3.89 7.16 14.31
C GLU A 66 2.79 8.20 14.57
N LYS A 67 3.03 9.46 14.16
CA LYS A 67 2.08 10.56 14.37
C LYS A 67 1.18 10.80 13.18
N ALA A 68 1.52 10.21 12.03
CA ALA A 68 0.82 10.42 10.79
C ALA A 68 -0.55 9.73 10.76
N HIS A 69 -1.51 10.40 10.12
CA HIS A 69 -2.83 9.90 9.79
C HIS A 69 -3.01 9.82 8.28
N VAL A 70 -3.29 8.61 7.76
CA VAL A 70 -3.54 8.39 6.32
C VAL A 70 -4.99 7.97 6.09
N VAL A 71 -5.66 8.62 5.13
CA VAL A 71 -7.01 8.24 4.69
C VAL A 71 -6.91 7.49 3.36
N PHE A 72 -7.41 6.26 3.33
CA PHE A 72 -7.49 5.45 2.12
C PHE A 72 -8.88 5.53 1.52
N ILE A 73 -8.94 5.92 0.24
CA ILE A 73 -10.15 5.87 -0.58
C ILE A 73 -9.98 4.75 -1.61
N GLY A 74 -10.73 3.68 -1.40
CA GLY A 74 -10.53 2.40 -2.06
C GLY A 74 -9.47 1.57 -1.33
N VAL A 75 -9.86 0.38 -0.85
CA VAL A 75 -8.97 -0.61 -0.23
C VAL A 75 -9.02 -1.95 -0.95
N GLY A 76 -9.16 -1.91 -2.27
CA GLY A 76 -9.06 -3.08 -3.14
C GLY A 76 -7.64 -3.69 -3.16
N SER A 77 -7.29 -4.38 -4.25
CA SER A 77 -6.01 -5.08 -4.36
C SER A 77 -4.78 -4.20 -4.13
N LEU A 78 -4.81 -2.98 -4.67
CA LEU A 78 -3.73 -2.01 -4.50
C LEU A 78 -3.79 -1.37 -3.11
N GLY A 79 -4.85 -0.61 -2.82
CA GLY A 79 -5.01 0.13 -1.57
C GLY A 79 -4.92 -0.75 -0.31
N GLY A 80 -5.50 -1.94 -0.33
CA GLY A 80 -5.43 -2.88 0.79
C GLY A 80 -3.99 -3.38 1.06
N THR A 81 -3.21 -3.59 0.01
CA THR A 81 -1.78 -3.96 0.14
C THR A 81 -0.96 -2.78 0.65
N VAL A 82 -1.21 -1.56 0.13
CA VAL A 82 -0.54 -0.34 0.59
C VAL A 82 -0.86 -0.07 2.07
N ALA A 83 -2.11 -0.22 2.50
CA ALA A 83 -2.52 -0.09 3.89
C ALA A 83 -1.84 -1.10 4.80
N ALA A 84 -1.78 -2.38 4.39
CA ALA A 84 -1.09 -3.41 5.15
C ALA A 84 0.41 -3.15 5.28
N ASN A 85 1.04 -2.65 4.21
CA ASN A 85 2.46 -2.30 4.23
C ASN A 85 2.73 -1.06 5.09
N LEU A 86 1.88 -0.03 5.04
CA LEU A 86 2.02 1.15 5.90
C LEU A 86 1.78 0.81 7.38
N ALA A 87 0.84 -0.08 7.70
CA ALA A 87 0.69 -0.61 9.06
C ALA A 87 1.99 -1.29 9.54
N ARG A 88 2.61 -2.12 8.68
CA ARG A 88 3.90 -2.79 8.94
C ARG A 88 5.11 -1.85 8.97
N ALA A 89 5.02 -0.69 8.36
CA ALA A 89 6.01 0.37 8.47
C ALA A 89 5.83 1.20 9.76
N GLY A 90 4.78 0.93 10.53
CA GLY A 90 4.50 1.64 11.76
C GLY A 90 3.67 2.90 11.57
N LEU A 91 2.82 3.01 10.56
CA LEU A 91 1.86 4.11 10.51
C LEU A 91 1.01 4.16 11.81
N GLY A 92 0.86 5.36 12.37
CA GLY A 92 0.16 5.61 13.62
C GLY A 92 -1.35 5.41 13.50
N SER A 93 -1.98 6.09 12.56
CA SER A 93 -3.43 6.04 12.36
C SER A 93 -3.79 5.94 10.89
N MET A 94 -4.86 5.21 10.58
CA MET A 94 -5.44 5.22 9.24
C MET A 94 -6.97 5.13 9.26
N THR A 95 -7.59 5.74 8.24
CA THR A 95 -9.01 5.59 7.95
C THR A 95 -9.18 4.88 6.62
N LEU A 96 -9.96 3.80 6.61
CA LEU A 96 -10.25 3.00 5.42
C LEU A 96 -11.66 3.30 4.93
N VAL A 97 -11.81 3.71 3.68
CA VAL A 97 -13.11 4.03 3.06
C VAL A 97 -13.27 3.22 1.79
N ASP A 98 -14.23 2.30 1.77
CA ASP A 98 -14.52 1.46 0.61
C ASP A 98 -15.97 0.94 0.70
N PRO A 99 -16.85 1.26 -0.27
CA PRO A 99 -18.25 0.86 -0.24
C PRO A 99 -18.47 -0.62 -0.56
N ASP A 100 -17.47 -1.31 -1.12
CA ASP A 100 -17.66 -2.64 -1.68
C ASP A 100 -17.63 -3.75 -0.63
N LYS A 101 -18.22 -4.88 -1.02
CA LYS A 101 -18.02 -6.18 -0.37
C LYS A 101 -16.90 -6.95 -1.03
N PHE A 102 -16.29 -7.84 -0.27
CA PHE A 102 -15.24 -8.71 -0.75
C PHE A 102 -15.81 -9.90 -1.51
N GLU A 103 -15.33 -10.13 -2.73
CA GLU A 103 -15.85 -11.14 -3.64
C GLU A 103 -14.78 -12.17 -4.03
N SER A 104 -15.21 -13.33 -4.53
CA SER A 104 -14.31 -14.43 -4.91
C SER A 104 -13.28 -14.01 -5.96
N VAL A 105 -13.67 -13.15 -6.89
CA VAL A 105 -12.79 -12.59 -7.93
C VAL A 105 -11.66 -11.74 -7.37
N ASN A 106 -11.74 -11.31 -6.09
CA ASN A 106 -10.69 -10.53 -5.44
C ASN A 106 -9.63 -11.40 -4.74
N LEU A 107 -9.92 -12.68 -4.44
CA LEU A 107 -9.03 -13.57 -3.68
C LEU A 107 -7.61 -13.67 -4.24
N GLY A 108 -7.48 -13.61 -5.57
CA GLY A 108 -6.20 -13.78 -6.25
C GLY A 108 -5.22 -12.61 -6.11
N ARG A 109 -5.66 -11.45 -5.60
CA ARG A 109 -4.85 -10.21 -5.59
C ARG A 109 -5.09 -9.28 -4.41
N HIS A 110 -6.05 -9.57 -3.54
CA HIS A 110 -6.33 -8.79 -2.34
C HIS A 110 -5.67 -9.42 -1.11
N VAL A 111 -5.35 -8.61 -0.11
CA VAL A 111 -4.83 -9.10 1.18
C VAL A 111 -5.85 -9.85 2.04
N LEU A 112 -7.15 -9.80 1.70
CA LEU A 112 -8.21 -10.47 2.46
C LEU A 112 -8.32 -11.94 2.02
N GLY A 113 -8.81 -12.78 2.92
CA GLY A 113 -8.87 -14.22 2.71
C GLY A 113 -10.27 -14.73 2.40
N ALA A 114 -10.39 -16.02 2.10
CA ALA A 114 -11.67 -16.70 1.87
C ALA A 114 -12.67 -16.52 3.03
N ASN A 115 -12.17 -16.36 4.27
CA ASN A 115 -13.00 -16.10 5.45
C ASN A 115 -13.71 -14.74 5.45
N ASP A 116 -13.36 -13.85 4.52
CA ASP A 116 -13.88 -12.48 4.42
C ASP A 116 -14.89 -12.29 3.28
N LEU A 117 -15.19 -13.35 2.52
CA LEU A 117 -16.17 -13.31 1.43
C LEU A 117 -17.53 -12.78 1.92
N GLY A 118 -18.09 -11.83 1.17
CA GLY A 118 -19.36 -11.17 1.45
C GLY A 118 -19.31 -10.07 2.53
N LYS A 119 -18.17 -9.87 3.21
CA LYS A 119 -17.99 -8.79 4.19
C LYS A 119 -17.58 -7.50 3.48
N SER A 120 -17.81 -6.34 4.11
CA SER A 120 -17.24 -5.06 3.64
C SER A 120 -15.71 -5.15 3.58
N LYS A 121 -15.11 -4.70 2.47
CA LYS A 121 -13.65 -4.65 2.31
C LYS A 121 -12.99 -3.80 3.39
N ALA A 122 -13.51 -2.59 3.63
CA ALA A 122 -12.98 -1.66 4.64
C ALA A 122 -12.99 -2.27 6.05
N LYS A 123 -14.14 -2.81 6.49
CA LYS A 123 -14.28 -3.37 7.85
C LYS A 123 -13.50 -4.67 8.03
N ALA A 124 -13.48 -5.54 7.02
CA ALA A 124 -12.70 -6.78 7.08
C ALA A 124 -11.19 -6.49 7.13
N LEU A 125 -10.73 -5.52 6.35
CA LEU A 125 -9.31 -5.13 6.36
C LEU A 125 -8.90 -4.51 7.70
N GLN A 126 -9.74 -3.64 8.28
CA GLN A 126 -9.52 -3.12 9.64
C GLN A 126 -9.35 -4.26 10.65
N LEU A 127 -10.28 -5.22 10.68
CA LEU A 127 -10.22 -6.33 11.62
C LEU A 127 -8.95 -7.17 11.42
N LYS A 128 -8.60 -7.47 10.17
CA LYS A 128 -7.39 -8.22 9.83
C LYS A 128 -6.13 -7.49 10.32
N LEU A 129 -6.00 -6.19 10.04
CA LEU A 129 -4.81 -5.42 10.39
C LEU A 129 -4.68 -5.23 11.91
N ILE A 130 -5.78 -4.99 12.63
CA ILE A 130 -5.77 -4.91 14.10
C ILE A 130 -5.32 -6.25 14.73
N GLN A 131 -5.75 -7.38 14.14
CA GLN A 131 -5.34 -8.71 14.60
C GLN A 131 -3.86 -9.00 14.31
N GLU A 132 -3.34 -8.56 13.17
CA GLU A 132 -1.95 -8.78 12.79
C GLU A 132 -0.98 -7.84 13.52
N LEU A 133 -1.33 -6.55 13.63
CA LEU A 133 -0.46 -5.47 14.11
C LEU A 133 -1.27 -4.47 14.95
N PRO A 134 -1.37 -4.70 16.28
CA PRO A 134 -2.14 -3.84 17.19
C PRO A 134 -1.38 -2.56 17.57
N THR A 135 -0.62 -1.97 16.64
CA THR A 135 0.15 -0.73 16.80
C THR A 135 -0.44 0.46 16.05
N THR A 136 -1.41 0.23 15.16
CA THR A 136 -2.04 1.26 14.32
C THR A 136 -3.49 1.45 14.77
N GLU A 137 -3.92 2.70 14.97
CA GLU A 137 -5.34 3.03 15.13
C GLU A 137 -6.03 2.99 13.77
N ILE A 138 -7.04 2.13 13.61
CA ILE A 138 -7.72 1.96 12.32
C ILE A 138 -9.21 2.24 12.49
N LYS A 139 -9.75 3.12 11.64
CA LYS A 139 -11.19 3.35 11.45
C LYS A 139 -11.61 2.86 10.06
N ALA A 140 -12.81 2.31 9.93
CA ALA A 140 -13.32 1.82 8.65
C ALA A 140 -14.74 2.29 8.39
N PHE A 141 -15.00 2.72 7.16
CA PHE A 141 -16.30 3.17 6.68
C PHE A 141 -16.64 2.45 5.37
N ASP A 142 -17.77 1.74 5.40
CA ASP A 142 -18.33 1.02 4.24
C ASP A 142 -19.27 1.92 3.43
N THR A 143 -18.72 3.02 2.92
CA THR A 143 -19.46 4.06 2.21
C THR A 143 -18.60 4.73 1.14
N TYR A 144 -19.24 5.56 0.32
CA TYR A 144 -18.56 6.38 -0.67
C TYR A 144 -17.83 7.55 0.00
N SER A 145 -16.66 7.91 -0.52
CA SER A 145 -15.82 9.00 0.01
C SER A 145 -16.57 10.33 0.05
N GLN A 146 -17.35 10.64 -0.99
CA GLN A 146 -18.16 11.87 -1.10
C GLN A 146 -19.18 11.96 0.04
N PHE A 147 -19.83 10.84 0.36
CA PHE A 147 -20.77 10.79 1.48
C PHE A 147 -20.04 11.07 2.79
N LEU A 148 -18.89 10.42 3.02
CA LEU A 148 -18.11 10.62 4.24
C LEU A 148 -17.57 12.05 4.37
N MET A 149 -17.10 12.65 3.28
CA MET A 149 -16.62 14.04 3.26
C MET A 149 -17.72 15.03 3.65
N ASN A 150 -18.93 14.83 3.14
CA ASN A 150 -20.05 15.70 3.46
C ASN A 150 -20.52 15.58 4.92
N HIS A 151 -20.52 14.38 5.49
CA HIS A 151 -21.07 14.14 6.82
C HIS A 151 -20.01 14.26 7.93
N ASN A 152 -18.75 13.96 7.64
CA ASN A 152 -17.64 13.95 8.59
C ASN A 152 -16.36 14.57 7.97
N PRO A 153 -16.40 15.84 7.53
CA PRO A 153 -15.25 16.49 6.88
C PRO A 153 -14.01 16.54 7.77
N GLY A 154 -14.19 16.56 9.10
CA GLY A 154 -13.10 16.55 10.07
C GLY A 154 -12.21 15.30 10.06
N ILE A 155 -12.61 14.23 9.36
CA ILE A 155 -11.73 13.07 9.11
C ILE A 155 -10.64 13.44 8.10
N PHE A 156 -11.02 14.17 7.06
CA PHE A 156 -10.13 14.56 5.96
C PHE A 156 -9.25 15.74 6.34
N ALA A 157 -9.80 16.70 7.10
CA ALA A 157 -9.05 17.85 7.62
C ALA A 157 -7.91 17.49 8.59
N LYS A 158 -7.88 16.26 9.11
CA LYS A 158 -6.83 15.75 10.00
C LYS A 158 -5.83 14.83 9.30
N ALA A 159 -6.04 14.54 8.02
CA ALA A 159 -5.18 13.65 7.27
C ALA A 159 -3.89 14.36 6.90
N ASP A 160 -2.75 13.68 7.08
CA ASP A 160 -1.48 14.14 6.50
C ASP A 160 -1.39 13.76 5.01
N LEU A 161 -1.99 12.62 4.66
CA LEU A 161 -2.03 12.06 3.32
C LEU A 161 -3.36 11.35 3.05
N ILE A 162 -3.95 11.62 1.89
CA ILE A 162 -5.04 10.83 1.32
C ILE A 162 -4.46 9.96 0.20
N ILE A 163 -4.77 8.66 0.22
CA ILE A 163 -4.37 7.70 -0.83
C ILE A 163 -5.61 7.27 -1.61
N ILE A 164 -5.60 7.42 -2.93
CA ILE A 164 -6.70 7.02 -3.81
C ILE A 164 -6.30 5.82 -4.66
N THR A 165 -7.10 4.76 -4.60
CA THR A 165 -6.95 3.55 -5.44
C THR A 165 -8.30 2.99 -5.91
N THR A 166 -9.29 3.86 -6.13
CA THR A 166 -10.67 3.46 -6.46
C THR A 166 -10.80 2.91 -7.88
N ALA A 167 -9.96 3.37 -8.83
CA ALA A 167 -10.14 3.09 -10.25
C ALA A 167 -11.54 3.51 -10.76
N ASP A 168 -12.07 4.58 -10.17
CA ASP A 168 -13.38 5.17 -10.46
C ASP A 168 -13.15 6.67 -10.72
N TRP A 169 -13.27 7.06 -11.99
CA TRP A 169 -12.83 8.39 -12.43
C TRP A 169 -13.67 9.51 -11.84
N GLU A 170 -14.98 9.32 -11.70
CA GLU A 170 -15.88 10.28 -11.09
C GLU A 170 -15.47 10.58 -9.64
N SER A 171 -15.16 9.53 -8.87
CA SER A 171 -14.66 9.68 -7.51
C SER A 171 -13.26 10.32 -7.45
N GLU A 172 -12.34 9.88 -8.32
CA GLU A 172 -10.98 10.42 -8.40
C GLU A 172 -10.96 11.90 -8.79
N SER A 173 -11.72 12.27 -9.81
CA SER A 173 -11.84 13.64 -10.30
C SER A 173 -12.45 14.57 -9.24
N ALA A 174 -13.44 14.10 -8.48
CA ALA A 174 -13.99 14.86 -7.36
C ALA A 174 -12.95 15.15 -6.27
N LEU A 175 -12.13 14.16 -5.90
CA LEU A 175 -11.06 14.34 -4.92
C LEU A 175 -9.94 15.25 -5.43
N TRP A 176 -9.59 15.18 -6.72
CA TRP A 176 -8.68 16.13 -7.32
C TRP A 176 -9.23 17.56 -7.35
N ALA A 177 -10.53 17.73 -7.61
CA ALA A 177 -11.15 19.06 -7.54
C ALA A 177 -11.06 19.66 -6.13
N LEU A 178 -11.17 18.82 -5.10
CA LEU A 178 -10.99 19.23 -3.71
C LEU A 178 -9.53 19.53 -3.39
N LYS A 179 -8.58 18.74 -3.91
CA LYS A 179 -7.14 18.98 -3.76
C LYS A 179 -6.70 20.28 -4.43
N ALA A 180 -7.32 20.63 -5.55
CA ALA A 180 -7.08 21.89 -6.25
C ALA A 180 -7.58 23.13 -5.46
N ALA A 181 -8.37 22.92 -4.40
CA ALA A 181 -8.96 23.96 -3.56
C ALA A 181 -8.63 23.79 -2.07
N SER A 182 -7.63 22.96 -1.72
CA SER A 182 -7.26 22.66 -0.34
C SER A 182 -5.74 22.52 -0.19
N GLU A 183 -5.20 23.15 0.85
CA GLU A 183 -3.78 23.10 1.17
C GLU A 183 -3.44 22.05 2.26
N ASP A 184 -4.45 21.46 2.90
CA ASP A 184 -4.32 20.81 4.21
C ASP A 184 -3.62 19.45 4.20
N TRP A 185 -3.77 18.68 3.12
CA TRP A 185 -3.35 17.27 3.03
C TRP A 185 -2.61 16.98 1.74
N GLY A 186 -1.70 16.01 1.78
CA GLY A 186 -1.12 15.41 0.57
C GLY A 186 -2.12 14.48 -0.12
N LEU A 187 -1.96 14.28 -1.42
CA LEU A 187 -2.75 13.33 -2.20
C LEU A 187 -1.83 12.38 -2.97
N LEU A 188 -2.03 11.08 -2.81
CA LEU A 188 -1.33 10.05 -3.58
C LEU A 188 -2.36 9.17 -4.29
N GLN A 189 -2.56 9.40 -5.59
CA GLN A 189 -3.37 8.50 -6.43
C GLN A 189 -2.45 7.44 -7.03
N GLY A 190 -2.88 6.18 -7.06
CA GLY A 190 -2.16 5.14 -7.80
C GLY A 190 -3.07 4.11 -8.44
N TRP A 191 -2.61 3.57 -9.56
CA TRP A 191 -3.35 2.62 -10.39
C TRP A 191 -2.40 1.73 -11.18
N SER A 192 -2.95 0.64 -11.73
CA SER A 192 -2.23 -0.26 -12.65
C SER A 192 -2.79 -0.11 -14.05
N GLU A 193 -1.93 -0.24 -15.06
CA GLU A 193 -2.36 -0.55 -16.42
C GLU A 193 -2.72 -2.05 -16.54
N PRO A 194 -3.37 -2.49 -17.63
CA PRO A 194 -3.68 -3.90 -17.84
C PRO A 194 -2.44 -4.79 -17.74
N HIS A 195 -2.66 -6.01 -17.25
CA HIS A 195 -1.65 -7.02 -16.93
C HIS A 195 -0.67 -6.65 -15.80
N THR A 196 -0.81 -5.49 -15.15
CA THR A 196 0.04 -5.06 -14.02
C THR A 196 1.55 -5.07 -14.33
N LEU A 197 1.91 -4.97 -15.62
CA LEU A 197 3.29 -4.81 -16.05
C LEU A 197 3.78 -3.39 -15.73
N THR A 198 2.86 -2.44 -15.82
CA THR A 198 3.07 -1.02 -15.57
C THR A 198 2.04 -0.54 -14.55
N GLY A 199 2.46 0.39 -13.69
CA GLY A 199 1.56 1.09 -12.80
C GLY A 199 2.15 2.41 -12.40
N HIS A 200 1.29 3.34 -12.03
CA HIS A 200 1.65 4.73 -11.83
C HIS A 200 1.18 5.20 -10.46
N ALA A 201 1.83 6.24 -9.97
CA ALA A 201 1.29 7.02 -8.87
C ALA A 201 1.60 8.51 -9.05
N LEU A 202 0.65 9.36 -8.69
CA LEU A 202 0.80 10.81 -8.67
C LEU A 202 0.72 11.26 -7.21
N LEU A 203 1.84 11.80 -6.71
CA LEU A 203 1.91 12.48 -5.43
C LEU A 203 1.76 13.99 -5.66
N ALA A 204 0.76 14.59 -5.02
CA ALA A 204 0.67 16.02 -4.79
C ALA A 204 0.90 16.28 -3.29
N PRO A 205 1.93 17.05 -2.90
CA PRO A 205 2.16 17.40 -1.50
C PRO A 205 1.09 18.36 -0.98
N GLN A 206 1.14 18.74 0.30
CA GLN A 206 0.34 19.85 0.84
C GLN A 206 0.46 21.13 -0.02
N GLY A 207 -0.64 21.87 -0.16
CA GLY A 207 -0.80 22.97 -1.13
C GLY A 207 -1.81 22.68 -2.25
N GLU A 208 -2.15 23.68 -3.06
CA GLU A 208 -3.14 23.52 -4.14
C GLU A 208 -2.51 22.89 -5.39
N PHE A 209 -2.99 21.71 -5.78
CA PHE A 209 -2.53 21.00 -6.98
C PHE A 209 -3.69 20.31 -7.69
N ASP A 210 -3.63 20.25 -9.02
CA ASP A 210 -4.65 19.58 -9.83
C ASP A 210 -3.98 18.56 -10.77
N GLY A 211 -4.20 17.27 -10.52
CA GLY A 211 -3.69 16.18 -11.36
C GLY A 211 -4.58 15.84 -12.56
N ARG A 212 -5.78 16.43 -12.70
CA ARG A 212 -6.77 16.01 -13.70
C ARG A 212 -6.30 16.21 -15.14
N TYR A 213 -5.42 17.17 -15.40
CA TYR A 213 -4.88 17.40 -16.74
C TYR A 213 -4.00 16.25 -17.26
N MET A 214 -3.58 15.34 -16.38
CA MET A 214 -2.86 14.13 -16.73
C MET A 214 -3.77 13.03 -17.31
N PHE A 215 -5.08 13.26 -17.33
CA PHE A 215 -6.11 12.33 -17.75
C PHE A 215 -7.00 12.96 -18.83
N SER A 216 -7.62 12.12 -19.67
CA SER A 216 -8.70 12.54 -20.55
C SER A 216 -9.97 12.86 -19.74
N ASN A 217 -10.96 13.46 -20.40
CA ASN A 217 -12.30 13.67 -19.80
C ASN A 217 -12.98 12.36 -19.36
N SER A 218 -12.57 11.22 -19.93
CA SER A 218 -13.06 9.88 -19.59
C SER A 218 -12.17 9.14 -18.58
N GLY A 219 -11.19 9.82 -17.97
CA GLY A 219 -10.31 9.23 -16.96
C GLY A 219 -9.16 8.38 -17.50
N ASN A 220 -8.93 8.38 -18.82
CA ASN A 220 -7.79 7.66 -19.40
C ASN A 220 -6.51 8.44 -19.13
N PHE A 221 -5.52 7.78 -18.53
CA PHE A 221 -4.23 8.40 -18.29
C PHE A 221 -3.50 8.69 -19.61
N LEU A 222 -3.11 9.95 -19.83
CA LEU A 222 -2.57 10.43 -21.11
C LEU A 222 -1.13 9.96 -21.37
N HIS A 223 -0.43 9.54 -20.32
CA HIS A 223 0.97 9.09 -20.40
C HIS A 223 1.13 7.59 -20.13
N ARG A 224 0.13 6.80 -20.56
CA ARG A 224 0.17 5.35 -20.45
C ARG A 224 1.33 4.74 -21.24
N TYR A 225 1.86 3.63 -20.75
CA TYR A 225 3.01 2.93 -21.35
C TYR A 225 2.59 1.67 -22.10
N THR A 226 1.35 1.22 -21.98
CA THR A 226 0.85 0.06 -22.69
C THR A 226 -0.45 0.35 -23.44
N ASP A 227 -0.55 -0.26 -24.62
CA ASP A 227 -1.76 -0.30 -25.42
C ASP A 227 -2.21 -1.76 -25.59
N TRP A 228 -3.53 -1.98 -25.51
CA TRP A 228 -4.12 -3.31 -25.49
C TRP A 228 -5.36 -3.37 -26.39
N PRO A 229 -5.66 -4.53 -26.99
CA PRO A 229 -6.94 -4.76 -27.64
C PRO A 229 -8.10 -4.50 -26.67
N ASN A 230 -9.12 -3.75 -27.12
CA ASN A 230 -10.27 -3.35 -26.30
C ASN A 230 -9.87 -2.66 -24.98
N ASP A 231 -8.79 -1.87 -24.99
CA ASP A 231 -8.23 -1.20 -23.81
C ASP A 231 -7.86 -2.15 -22.65
N GLY A 232 -7.64 -3.44 -22.96
CA GLY A 232 -7.29 -4.47 -21.98
C GLY A 232 -8.49 -4.96 -21.17
N ILE A 233 -9.71 -4.64 -21.61
CA ILE A 233 -10.96 -5.07 -20.97
C ILE A 233 -11.34 -6.45 -21.51
N VAL A 234 -11.50 -7.41 -20.59
CA VAL A 234 -11.95 -8.77 -20.89
C VAL A 234 -13.41 -8.92 -20.49
N PRO A 235 -14.34 -9.19 -21.43
CA PRO A 235 -15.75 -9.40 -21.12
C PRO A 235 -15.96 -10.77 -20.45
N LEU A 236 -16.85 -10.83 -19.47
CA LEU A 236 -17.28 -12.08 -18.85
C LEU A 236 -18.53 -12.63 -19.57
N PRO A 237 -18.72 -13.97 -19.63
CA PRO A 237 -19.82 -14.59 -20.37
C PRO A 237 -21.25 -14.28 -19.86
N ALA A 238 -21.40 -13.52 -18.77
CA ALA A 238 -22.68 -13.21 -18.15
C ALA A 238 -22.83 -11.69 -17.94
N CYS A 239 -23.93 -11.13 -18.46
CA CYS A 239 -24.48 -9.80 -18.15
C CYS A 239 -23.50 -8.62 -18.03
N SER A 240 -22.81 -8.26 -19.12
CA SER A 240 -22.09 -6.97 -19.24
C SER A 240 -20.99 -6.71 -18.19
N GLU A 241 -20.58 -7.74 -17.45
CA GLU A 241 -19.43 -7.64 -16.56
C GLU A 241 -18.14 -7.76 -17.37
N SER A 242 -17.11 -7.04 -16.92
CA SER A 242 -15.79 -7.10 -17.52
C SER A 242 -14.72 -6.92 -16.44
N PHE A 243 -13.49 -7.32 -16.75
CA PHE A 243 -12.35 -7.10 -15.87
C PHE A 243 -11.10 -6.72 -16.65
N ILE A 244 -10.20 -6.02 -15.96
CA ILE A 244 -8.84 -5.75 -16.46
C ILE A 244 -7.91 -6.81 -15.86
N PRO A 245 -7.15 -7.57 -16.67
CA PRO A 245 -6.19 -8.54 -16.18
C PRO A 245 -5.17 -7.89 -15.23
N GLY A 246 -4.90 -8.54 -14.10
CA GLY A 246 -3.91 -8.05 -13.14
C GLY A 246 -3.53 -9.10 -12.13
N GLY A 247 -2.24 -9.45 -12.09
CA GLY A 247 -1.70 -10.47 -11.22
C GLY A 247 -1.25 -9.91 -9.87
N SER A 248 -1.23 -10.76 -8.83
CA SER A 248 -0.78 -10.37 -7.49
C SER A 248 0.66 -9.86 -7.47
N ALA A 249 1.56 -10.46 -8.26
CA ALA A 249 2.97 -10.09 -8.30
C ALA A 249 3.17 -8.66 -8.86
N GLY A 250 2.57 -8.35 -10.01
CA GLY A 250 2.62 -7.01 -10.60
C GLY A 250 1.95 -5.97 -9.71
N MET A 251 0.80 -6.30 -9.13
CA MET A 251 0.12 -5.44 -8.15
C MET A 251 0.99 -5.14 -6.93
N SER A 252 1.76 -6.14 -6.45
CA SER A 252 2.68 -5.97 -5.32
C SER A 252 3.83 -5.01 -5.62
N ASN A 253 4.31 -4.98 -6.87
CA ASN A 253 5.33 -4.02 -7.30
C ASN A 253 4.79 -2.58 -7.20
N ILE A 254 3.58 -2.35 -7.70
CA ILE A 254 2.92 -1.04 -7.69
C ILE A 254 2.60 -0.63 -6.24
N ALA A 255 2.09 -1.55 -5.42
CA ALA A 255 1.82 -1.29 -4.01
C ALA A 255 3.10 -0.92 -3.25
N THR A 256 4.22 -1.61 -3.53
CA THR A 256 5.52 -1.30 -2.90
C THR A 256 6.00 0.09 -3.29
N MET A 257 5.92 0.45 -4.57
CA MET A 257 6.23 1.80 -5.04
C MET A 257 5.38 2.85 -4.32
N MET A 258 4.05 2.66 -4.24
CA MET A 258 3.16 3.58 -3.53
C MET A 258 3.49 3.69 -2.04
N THR A 259 3.75 2.56 -1.36
CA THR A 259 4.12 2.55 0.06
C THR A 259 5.40 3.35 0.29
N GLN A 260 6.45 3.12 -0.51
CA GLN A 260 7.71 3.84 -0.36
C GLN A 260 7.51 5.36 -0.49
N THR A 261 6.65 5.78 -1.41
CA THR A 261 6.41 7.22 -1.65
C THR A 261 5.55 7.85 -0.60
N ALA A 262 4.55 7.13 -0.08
CA ALA A 262 3.82 7.57 1.09
C ALA A 262 4.75 7.76 2.29
N ILE A 263 5.65 6.80 2.56
CA ILE A 263 6.63 6.92 3.66
C ILE A 263 7.53 8.13 3.45
N ARG A 264 8.16 8.26 2.28
CA ARG A 264 9.06 9.38 1.97
C ARG A 264 8.35 10.73 2.06
N TYR A 265 7.10 10.82 1.62
CA TYR A 265 6.29 12.03 1.77
C TYR A 265 6.03 12.35 3.25
N LEU A 266 5.60 11.36 4.05
CA LEU A 266 5.33 11.54 5.48
C LEU A 266 6.61 11.85 6.29
N ASP A 267 7.77 11.46 5.79
CA ASP A 267 9.08 11.84 6.33
C ASP A 267 9.55 13.24 5.88
N GLY A 268 8.75 13.95 5.08
CA GLY A 268 9.06 15.30 4.59
C GLY A 268 10.05 15.35 3.43
N LEU A 269 10.33 14.22 2.76
CA LEU A 269 11.30 14.15 1.66
C LEU A 269 10.73 14.53 0.29
N HIS A 270 9.40 14.64 0.16
CA HIS A 270 8.74 15.01 -1.08
C HIS A 270 7.89 16.27 -0.90
N THR A 271 8.44 17.42 -1.30
CA THR A 271 7.78 18.74 -1.20
C THR A 271 7.26 19.26 -2.54
N ASP A 272 7.54 18.57 -3.64
CA ASP A 272 7.08 18.90 -5.00
C ASP A 272 6.13 17.80 -5.53
N PRO A 273 5.26 18.11 -6.50
CA PRO A 273 4.49 17.10 -7.22
C PRO A 273 5.38 16.11 -7.96
N ILE A 274 5.13 14.82 -7.72
CA ILE A 274 5.94 13.72 -8.25
C ILE A 274 5.04 12.73 -8.96
N TRP A 275 5.52 12.25 -10.10
CA TRP A 275 4.94 11.16 -10.84
C TRP A 275 5.91 9.98 -10.80
N MET A 276 5.38 8.84 -10.37
CA MET A 276 6.11 7.60 -10.34
C MET A 276 5.57 6.59 -11.32
N THR A 277 6.43 5.69 -11.77
CA THR A 277 6.01 4.55 -12.59
C THR A 277 6.82 3.31 -12.25
N SER A 278 6.12 2.24 -11.90
CA SER A 278 6.68 0.90 -11.79
C SER A 278 6.60 0.24 -13.15
N ILE A 279 7.70 -0.31 -13.63
CA ILE A 279 7.78 -1.08 -14.88
C ILE A 279 8.33 -2.45 -14.52
N TYR A 280 7.64 -3.51 -14.89
CA TYR A 280 8.03 -4.90 -14.70
C TYR A 280 7.89 -5.65 -16.02
N ARG A 281 9.02 -6.16 -16.54
CA ARG A 281 9.12 -6.97 -17.76
C ARG A 281 8.27 -6.45 -18.92
N PRO A 282 8.52 -5.21 -19.41
CA PRO A 282 7.72 -4.61 -20.47
C PRO A 282 7.68 -5.44 -21.76
N GLN A 283 8.71 -6.25 -22.02
CA GLN A 283 8.75 -7.21 -23.12
C GLN A 283 7.64 -8.26 -23.08
N ASP A 284 7.08 -8.55 -21.89
CA ASP A 284 6.00 -9.53 -21.75
C ASP A 284 4.66 -8.96 -22.28
N ALA A 285 4.54 -7.64 -22.53
CA ALA A 285 3.34 -7.05 -23.12
C ALA A 285 2.99 -7.70 -24.46
N GLY A 286 3.99 -7.93 -25.31
CA GLY A 286 3.82 -8.61 -26.60
C GLY A 286 3.37 -10.07 -26.47
N LEU A 287 3.79 -10.77 -25.40
CA LEU A 287 3.35 -12.14 -25.13
C LEU A 287 1.85 -12.22 -24.81
N PHE A 288 1.28 -11.14 -24.27
CA PHE A 288 -0.13 -11.05 -23.90
C PHE A 288 -0.97 -10.30 -24.96
N GLY A 289 -0.40 -9.99 -26.11
CA GLY A 289 -1.09 -9.32 -27.22
C GLY A 289 -1.22 -7.80 -27.07
N GLY A 290 -0.51 -7.19 -26.13
CA GLY A 290 -0.39 -5.74 -25.99
C GLY A 290 0.89 -5.20 -26.63
N THR A 291 1.04 -3.88 -26.60
CA THR A 291 2.25 -3.18 -27.02
C THR A 291 2.74 -2.30 -25.88
N TYR A 292 4.06 -2.22 -25.71
CA TYR A 292 4.71 -1.34 -24.76
C TYR A 292 5.39 -0.17 -25.48
N HIS A 293 5.17 1.04 -25.00
CA HIS A 293 5.66 2.30 -25.56
C HIS A 293 6.41 3.16 -24.54
N GLY A 294 6.62 2.64 -23.33
CA GLY A 294 7.43 3.30 -22.31
C GLY A 294 8.94 3.23 -22.62
N PRO A 295 9.78 3.73 -21.70
CA PRO A 295 11.22 3.75 -21.89
C PRO A 295 11.82 2.34 -21.94
N GLU A 296 12.81 2.15 -22.82
CA GLU A 296 13.58 0.91 -22.84
C GLU A 296 14.35 0.71 -21.52
N LEU A 297 14.29 -0.51 -20.99
CA LEU A 297 15.07 -0.86 -19.82
C LEU A 297 16.50 -1.23 -20.24
N PRO A 298 17.54 -0.74 -19.52
CA PRO A 298 18.91 -1.15 -19.76
C PRO A 298 19.10 -2.67 -19.71
N GLU A 299 20.12 -3.18 -20.40
CA GLU A 299 20.43 -4.61 -20.43
C GLU A 299 20.57 -5.16 -19.00
N GLY A 300 19.88 -6.29 -18.73
CA GLY A 300 19.85 -6.92 -17.42
C GLY A 300 18.83 -6.34 -16.43
N ILE A 301 18.18 -5.22 -16.74
CA ILE A 301 17.11 -4.63 -15.91
C ILE A 301 15.75 -5.17 -16.36
N ILE A 302 15.07 -5.88 -15.46
CA ILE A 302 13.73 -6.45 -15.71
C ILE A 302 12.63 -5.73 -14.93
N GLN A 303 13.01 -4.90 -13.96
CA GLN A 303 12.10 -4.12 -13.13
C GLN A 303 12.76 -2.81 -12.74
N CYS A 304 12.01 -1.70 -12.81
CA CYS A 304 12.45 -0.43 -12.28
C CYS A 304 11.27 0.39 -11.75
N VAL A 305 11.59 1.38 -10.92
CA VAL A 305 10.67 2.45 -10.52
C VAL A 305 11.30 3.75 -10.98
N MET A 306 10.54 4.53 -11.74
CA MET A 306 10.95 5.86 -12.20
C MET A 306 10.28 6.92 -11.35
N GLU A 307 11.04 7.94 -10.94
CA GLU A 307 10.56 9.12 -10.23
C GLU A 307 10.85 10.36 -11.09
N ARG A 308 9.86 11.24 -11.28
CA ARG A 308 10.01 12.48 -12.06
C ARG A 308 8.97 13.51 -11.66
N LYS A 309 9.18 14.77 -12.04
CA LYS A 309 8.16 15.83 -11.90
C LYS A 309 6.98 15.57 -12.83
N TRP A 310 5.83 16.16 -12.51
CA TRP A 310 4.72 16.19 -13.44
C TRP A 310 5.11 16.93 -14.73
N PRO A 311 4.68 16.47 -15.91
CA PRO A 311 4.79 17.23 -17.14
C PRO A 311 4.20 18.64 -16.98
N ALA A 312 4.81 19.64 -17.60
CA ALA A 312 4.21 20.97 -17.62
C ALA A 312 2.86 20.91 -18.35
N LEU A 313 1.87 21.63 -17.84
CA LEU A 313 0.64 21.93 -18.59
C LEU A 313 1.04 22.66 -19.88
N GLU A 314 0.88 22.00 -21.03
CA GLU A 314 1.04 22.67 -22.33
C GLU A 314 0.07 23.86 -22.39
N GLY A 315 0.61 25.08 -22.39
CA GLY A 315 -0.18 26.32 -22.41
C GLY A 315 -0.33 27.05 -21.07
N ALA A 316 0.24 26.56 -19.96
CA ALA A 316 0.32 27.34 -18.73
C ALA A 316 1.43 28.41 -18.87
N LYS A 317 1.03 29.67 -19.09
CA LYS A 317 1.92 30.80 -18.79
C LYS A 317 2.13 30.83 -17.28
N ILE A 318 3.39 30.87 -16.87
CA ILE A 318 3.87 31.21 -15.53
C ILE A 318 3.18 32.49 -15.05
#